data_AF-A0A6A6CE30-F1
#
_entry.id   AF-A0A6A6CE30-F1
#
_cell.length_a   1.000
_cell.length_b   1.000
_cell.length_c   1.000
_cell.angle_alpha   90.00
_cell.angle_beta   90.00
_cell.angle_gamma   90.00
#
_symmetry.space_group_name_H-M   'P 1'
#
loop_
_entity.id
_entity.type
_entity.pdbx_description
1 polymer ?
#
loop_
_entity_poly.entity_id
_entity_poly.type
_entity_poly.pdbx_seq_one_letter_code
_entity_poly.pdbx_strand_id
1 'polypeptide(L)'
;MSKLSEPLKQFINAAHARPNTIPAPKTILNVYEKIAQDAAENKVGLPAWLCASTAATMTMNSPESMLELYRLAIKGGADQERGVYTAELMREVGLKCIGFNGVPRTINVLGAFHSGLPENIQSALKERKPRRALTKSNIEPTLARGNSLWDSIYHPFSTKLSTKLAQSHPDLPVHIIESEYGCLFSDPPSTSTASNAAPCPNVGRVLTSIIAVACLRAQSGVGPQVVSHVFGLRKAFEDGTAEGEDVVPGGKWLASNEGSLWLLEQVDRIVHALGEGRGTTFAPGFESAPRAKF
;
A
#
# COMPACT_ATOMS: atom_id res chain seq x y z
N MET A 1 25.62 6.64 -25.95
CA MET A 1 25.45 6.12 -24.57
C MET A 1 26.81 5.71 -24.04
N SER A 2 27.26 6.29 -22.93
CA SER A 2 28.48 5.84 -22.24
C SER A 2 28.26 4.44 -21.67
N LYS A 3 29.17 3.49 -21.93
CA LYS A 3 29.09 2.14 -21.35
C LYS A 3 29.73 2.16 -19.96
N LEU A 4 29.08 1.53 -18.98
CA LEU A 4 29.69 1.29 -17.67
C LEU A 4 30.87 0.32 -17.82
N SER A 5 31.97 0.59 -17.11
CA SER A 5 33.09 -0.33 -17.02
C SER A 5 32.67 -1.61 -16.30
N GLU A 6 33.34 -2.73 -16.59
CA GLU A 6 33.02 -4.01 -15.96
C GLU A 6 33.19 -4.00 -14.42
N PRO A 7 34.25 -3.39 -13.85
CA PRO A 7 34.37 -3.27 -12.41
C PRO A 7 33.20 -2.50 -11.76
N LEU A 8 32.70 -1.46 -12.43
CA LEU A 8 31.56 -0.69 -11.92
C LEU A 8 30.27 -1.52 -11.92
N LYS A 9 30.01 -2.31 -12.98
CA LYS A 9 28.85 -3.21 -13.00
C LYS A 9 28.94 -4.28 -11.90
N GLN A 10 30.13 -4.87 -11.71
CA GLN A 10 30.35 -5.85 -10.65
C GLN A 10 30.10 -5.25 -9.27
N PHE A 11 30.56 -4.02 -9.03
CA PHE A 11 30.37 -3.35 -7.76
C PHE A 11 28.91 -3.00 -7.48
N ILE A 12 28.16 -2.49 -8.48
CA ILE A 12 26.71 -2.23 -8.38
C ILE A 12 25.95 -3.53 -8.04
N ASN A 13 26.38 -4.65 -8.61
CA ASN A 13 25.74 -5.95 -8.41
C ASN A 13 26.33 -6.78 -7.26
N ALA A 14 27.16 -6.17 -6.39
CA ALA A 14 27.82 -6.89 -5.32
C ALA A 14 26.78 -7.49 -4.34
N ALA A 15 27.01 -8.74 -3.92
CA ALA A 15 26.06 -9.49 -3.09
C ALA A 15 25.68 -8.76 -1.78
N HIS A 16 26.63 -8.05 -1.16
CA HIS A 16 26.39 -7.29 0.07
C HIS A 16 25.45 -6.10 -0.14
N ALA A 17 25.36 -5.55 -1.35
CA ALA A 17 24.46 -4.46 -1.70
C ALA A 17 23.01 -4.93 -1.90
N ARG A 18 22.80 -6.25 -2.04
CA ARG A 18 21.47 -6.88 -2.25
C ARG A 18 20.65 -6.16 -3.34
N PRO A 19 21.16 -6.07 -4.58
CA PRO A 19 20.59 -5.24 -5.65
C PRO A 19 19.25 -5.75 -6.20
N ASN A 20 18.92 -7.02 -5.97
CA ASN A 20 17.79 -7.69 -6.59
C ASN A 20 16.53 -7.66 -5.71
N THR A 21 15.37 -7.87 -6.36
CA THR A 21 14.12 -8.21 -5.67
C THR A 21 14.25 -9.55 -4.94
N ILE A 22 13.35 -9.82 -3.99
CA ILE A 22 13.28 -11.14 -3.37
C ILE A 22 12.37 -12.07 -4.19
N PRO A 23 12.73 -13.35 -4.35
CA PRO A 23 11.89 -14.34 -5.03
C PRO A 23 10.71 -14.75 -4.14
N ALA A 24 9.70 -15.38 -4.73
CA ALA A 24 8.62 -15.98 -3.95
C ALA A 24 9.10 -17.23 -3.20
N PRO A 25 9.03 -17.27 -1.86
CA PRO A 25 9.22 -18.51 -1.12
C PRO A 25 8.15 -19.53 -1.48
N LYS A 26 8.48 -20.82 -1.53
CA LYS A 26 7.52 -21.90 -1.84
C LYS A 26 6.30 -21.93 -0.90
N THR A 27 6.44 -21.38 0.31
CA THR A 27 5.42 -21.36 1.36
C THR A 27 4.50 -20.14 1.31
N ILE A 28 4.80 -19.13 0.47
CA ILE A 28 4.09 -17.84 0.53
C ILE A 28 2.60 -17.97 0.19
N LEU A 29 2.24 -18.89 -0.72
CA LEU A 29 0.84 -19.15 -1.05
C LEU A 29 0.06 -19.60 0.18
N ASN A 30 0.60 -20.54 0.97
CA ASN A 30 -0.03 -21.02 2.21
C ASN A 30 -0.22 -19.89 3.24
N VAL A 31 0.73 -18.94 3.29
CA VAL A 31 0.63 -17.77 4.17
C VAL A 31 -0.57 -16.91 3.77
N TYR A 32 -0.70 -16.59 2.47
CA TYR A 32 -1.83 -15.81 1.97
C TYR A 32 -3.16 -16.55 2.09
N GLU A 33 -3.19 -17.87 1.84
CA GLU A 33 -4.40 -18.69 2.00
C GLU A 33 -4.89 -18.66 3.46
N LYS A 34 -3.97 -18.81 4.42
CA LYS A 34 -4.33 -18.73 5.84
C LYS A 34 -4.77 -17.31 6.23
N ILE A 35 -4.17 -16.25 5.68
CA ILE A 35 -4.66 -14.87 5.88
C ILE A 35 -6.10 -14.72 5.35
N ALA A 36 -6.38 -15.23 4.15
CA ALA A 36 -7.71 -15.16 3.56
C ALA A 36 -8.75 -15.96 4.36
N GLN A 37 -8.37 -17.12 4.91
CA GLN A 37 -9.21 -17.89 5.82
C GLN A 37 -9.48 -17.14 7.12
N ASP A 38 -8.43 -16.66 7.79
CA ASP A 38 -8.54 -15.91 9.05
C ASP A 38 -9.38 -14.62 8.84
N ALA A 39 -9.24 -13.97 7.68
CA ALA A 39 -10.06 -12.83 7.29
C ALA A 39 -11.55 -13.19 7.17
N ALA A 40 -11.87 -14.33 6.53
CA ALA A 40 -13.25 -14.81 6.41
C ALA A 40 -13.87 -15.11 7.78
N GLU A 41 -13.12 -15.74 8.69
CA GLU A 41 -13.54 -16.03 10.07
C GLU A 41 -13.87 -14.74 10.84
N ASN A 42 -13.11 -13.66 10.59
CA ASN A 42 -13.33 -12.34 11.19
C ASN A 42 -14.22 -11.41 10.37
N LYS A 43 -14.84 -11.90 9.29
CA LYS A 43 -15.71 -11.12 8.37
C LYS A 43 -15.00 -9.92 7.71
N VAL A 44 -13.69 -10.00 7.54
CA VAL A 44 -12.88 -9.03 6.80
C VAL A 44 -12.98 -9.34 5.30
N GLY A 45 -13.53 -8.39 4.55
CA GLY A 45 -13.78 -8.52 3.12
C GLY A 45 -12.52 -8.55 2.28
N LEU A 46 -12.65 -9.03 1.03
CA LEU A 46 -11.57 -9.09 0.04
C LEU A 46 -10.78 -7.77 -0.08
N PRO A 47 -11.41 -6.58 -0.19
CA PRO A 47 -10.66 -5.34 -0.35
C PRO A 47 -9.68 -5.08 0.80
N ALA A 48 -10.07 -5.36 2.05
CA ALA A 48 -9.27 -5.05 3.22
C ALA A 48 -8.03 -5.95 3.34
N TRP A 49 -8.20 -7.28 3.36
CA TRP A 49 -7.06 -8.18 3.54
C TRP A 49 -6.16 -8.21 2.29
N LEU A 50 -6.71 -8.02 1.09
CA LEU A 50 -5.92 -7.95 -0.14
C LEU A 50 -5.09 -6.67 -0.18
N CYS A 51 -5.64 -5.52 0.24
CA CYS A 51 -4.87 -4.26 0.33
C CYS A 51 -3.72 -4.39 1.33
N ALA A 52 -3.98 -4.92 2.53
CA ALA A 52 -2.94 -5.15 3.54
C ALA A 52 -1.83 -6.07 3.02
N SER A 53 -2.21 -7.21 2.44
CA SER A 53 -1.27 -8.20 1.92
C SER A 53 -0.45 -7.66 0.74
N THR A 54 -1.09 -6.87 -0.13
CA THR A 54 -0.41 -6.20 -1.25
C THR A 54 0.61 -5.18 -0.75
N ALA A 55 0.24 -4.32 0.19
CA ALA A 55 1.13 -3.30 0.74
C ALA A 55 2.36 -3.89 1.44
N ALA A 56 2.18 -4.96 2.22
CA ALA A 56 3.29 -5.68 2.85
C ALA A 56 4.22 -6.32 1.80
N THR A 57 3.66 -6.98 0.79
CA THR A 57 4.42 -7.66 -0.28
C THR A 57 5.18 -6.67 -1.17
N MET A 58 4.55 -5.53 -1.49
CA MET A 58 5.18 -4.39 -2.18
C MET A 58 6.41 -3.89 -1.41
N THR A 59 6.25 -3.67 -0.11
CA THR A 59 7.32 -3.18 0.76
C THR A 59 8.49 -4.14 0.84
N MET A 60 8.19 -5.44 0.91
CA MET A 60 9.20 -6.49 0.88
C MET A 60 9.89 -6.65 -0.49
N ASN A 61 9.41 -5.98 -1.54
CA ASN A 61 9.96 -5.98 -2.91
C ASN A 61 10.00 -7.40 -3.51
N SER A 62 8.87 -8.12 -3.41
CA SER A 62 8.68 -9.51 -3.91
C SER A 62 7.64 -9.60 -5.05
N PRO A 63 8.03 -9.41 -6.32
CA PRO A 63 7.07 -9.41 -7.43
C PRO A 63 6.41 -10.75 -7.71
N GLU A 64 7.14 -11.86 -7.55
CA GLU A 64 6.58 -13.20 -7.77
C GLU A 64 5.51 -13.53 -6.73
N SER A 65 5.71 -13.14 -5.47
CA SER A 65 4.70 -13.31 -4.42
C SER A 65 3.47 -12.46 -4.67
N MET A 66 3.63 -11.29 -5.28
CA MET A 66 2.52 -10.43 -5.72
C MET A 66 1.61 -11.15 -6.73
N LEU A 67 2.20 -11.95 -7.63
CA LEU A 67 1.46 -12.78 -8.59
C LEU A 67 0.73 -13.94 -7.93
N GLU A 68 1.36 -14.63 -6.96
CA GLU A 68 0.68 -15.67 -6.18
C GLU A 68 -0.54 -15.13 -5.42
N LEU A 69 -0.39 -13.94 -4.83
CA LEU A 69 -1.47 -13.26 -4.14
C LEU A 69 -2.63 -12.92 -5.10
N TYR A 70 -2.32 -12.46 -6.32
CA TYR A 70 -3.35 -12.19 -7.34
C TYR A 70 -4.10 -13.46 -7.71
N ARG A 71 -3.39 -14.56 -8.00
CA ARG A 71 -3.99 -15.85 -8.34
C ARG A 71 -4.90 -16.36 -7.23
N LEU A 72 -4.51 -16.18 -5.97
CA LEU A 72 -5.37 -16.51 -4.84
C LEU A 72 -6.63 -15.64 -4.79
N ALA A 73 -6.52 -14.32 -4.97
CA ALA A 73 -7.65 -13.40 -4.89
C ALA A 73 -8.73 -13.67 -5.97
N ILE A 74 -8.34 -14.26 -7.10
CA ILE A 74 -9.23 -14.65 -8.19
C ILE A 74 -9.57 -16.16 -8.20
N LYS A 75 -9.13 -16.93 -7.20
CA LYS A 75 -9.39 -18.37 -7.08
C LYS A 75 -10.90 -18.63 -7.02
N GLY A 76 -11.37 -19.68 -7.69
CA GLY A 76 -12.79 -20.03 -7.80
C GLY A 76 -13.49 -19.57 -9.09
N GLY A 77 -12.73 -19.06 -10.06
CA GLY A 77 -13.26 -18.57 -11.33
C GLY A 77 -13.60 -17.09 -11.24
N ALA A 78 -12.75 -16.25 -11.81
CA ALA A 78 -13.07 -14.86 -12.07
C ALA A 78 -13.39 -14.74 -13.57
N ASP A 79 -14.49 -14.08 -13.88
CA ASP A 79 -14.63 -13.50 -15.21
C ASP A 79 -13.53 -12.45 -15.43
N GLN A 80 -13.40 -12.01 -16.69
CA GLN A 80 -12.40 -11.02 -17.05
C GLN A 80 -12.54 -9.73 -16.24
N GLU A 81 -13.78 -9.33 -15.91
CA GLU A 81 -14.06 -8.11 -15.17
C GLU A 81 -13.49 -8.16 -13.75
N ARG A 82 -13.79 -9.22 -12.98
CA ARG A 82 -13.23 -9.42 -11.63
C ARG A 82 -11.71 -9.55 -11.68
N GLY A 83 -11.17 -10.23 -12.70
CA GLY A 83 -9.73 -10.34 -12.90
C GLY A 83 -9.05 -8.98 -13.10
N VAL A 84 -9.65 -8.11 -13.91
CA VAL A 84 -9.17 -6.74 -14.15
C VAL A 84 -9.30 -5.90 -12.88
N TYR A 85 -10.47 -5.89 -12.25
CA TYR A 85 -10.71 -5.11 -11.02
C TYR A 85 -9.71 -5.46 -9.91
N THR A 86 -9.45 -6.75 -9.70
CA THR A 86 -8.48 -7.23 -8.71
C THR A 86 -7.07 -6.73 -9.02
N ALA A 87 -6.65 -6.82 -10.28
CA ALA A 87 -5.34 -6.32 -10.71
C ALA A 87 -5.25 -4.79 -10.55
N GLU A 88 -6.31 -4.04 -10.87
CA GLU A 88 -6.35 -2.60 -10.68
C GLU A 88 -6.27 -2.20 -9.21
N LEU A 89 -6.98 -2.90 -8.33
CA LEU A 89 -6.93 -2.64 -6.88
C LEU A 89 -5.51 -2.83 -6.35
N MET A 90 -4.87 -3.95 -6.71
CA MET A 90 -3.50 -4.24 -6.29
C MET A 90 -2.50 -3.23 -6.86
N ARG A 91 -2.70 -2.76 -8.10
CA ARG A 91 -1.88 -1.70 -8.71
C ARG A 91 -2.06 -0.36 -8.02
N GLU A 92 -3.29 0.00 -7.66
CA GLU A 92 -3.61 1.23 -6.94
C GLU A 92 -3.01 1.22 -5.53
N VAL A 93 -3.08 0.08 -4.83
CA VAL A 93 -2.38 -0.12 -3.55
C VAL A 93 -0.87 0.08 -3.72
N GLY A 94 -0.28 -0.56 -4.73
CA GLY A 94 1.15 -0.44 -5.01
C GLY A 94 1.60 0.99 -5.34
N LEU A 95 0.75 1.75 -6.04
CA LEU A 95 0.97 3.16 -6.30
C LEU A 95 0.94 3.96 -4.98
N LYS A 96 -0.09 3.78 -4.15
CA LYS A 96 -0.18 4.44 -2.83
C LYS A 96 0.96 4.07 -1.89
N CYS A 97 1.60 2.92 -2.05
CA CYS A 97 2.78 2.56 -1.26
C CYS A 97 3.98 3.52 -1.46
N ILE A 98 4.02 4.29 -2.57
CA ILE A 98 5.11 5.25 -2.85
C ILE A 98 5.36 6.19 -1.67
N GLY A 99 4.30 6.75 -1.09
CA GLY A 99 4.39 7.70 0.02
C GLY A 99 4.94 7.09 1.32
N PHE A 100 5.16 5.77 1.36
CA PHE A 100 5.66 5.05 2.52
C PHE A 100 6.96 4.26 2.27
N ASN A 101 7.16 3.68 1.08
CA ASN A 101 8.33 2.83 0.78
C ASN A 101 9.14 3.26 -0.45
N GLY A 102 8.71 4.32 -1.14
CA GLY A 102 9.44 4.96 -2.23
C GLY A 102 9.24 4.34 -3.61
N VAL A 103 9.45 5.20 -4.63
CA VAL A 103 9.23 4.89 -6.05
C VAL A 103 9.98 3.64 -6.56
N PRO A 104 11.26 3.38 -6.22
CA PRO A 104 11.99 2.26 -6.83
C PRO A 104 11.36 0.89 -6.62
N ARG A 105 10.82 0.61 -5.43
CA ARG A 105 10.15 -0.68 -5.13
C ARG A 105 8.83 -0.80 -5.86
N THR A 106 8.06 0.29 -5.89
CA THR A 106 6.83 0.35 -6.69
C THR A 106 7.11 0.07 -8.17
N ILE A 107 8.18 0.64 -8.75
CA ILE A 107 8.57 0.35 -10.15
C ILE A 107 8.86 -1.13 -10.34
N ASN A 108 9.73 -1.70 -9.50
CA ASN A 108 10.12 -3.12 -9.62
C ASN A 108 8.91 -4.04 -9.55
N VAL A 109 8.09 -3.89 -8.51
CA VAL A 109 6.98 -4.80 -8.25
C VAL A 109 5.85 -4.59 -9.26
N LEU A 110 5.43 -3.35 -9.56
CA LEU A 110 4.35 -3.12 -10.54
C LEU A 110 4.75 -3.52 -11.96
N GLY A 111 6.00 -3.31 -12.35
CA GLY A 111 6.50 -3.70 -13.67
C GLY A 111 6.47 -5.21 -13.88
N ALA A 112 7.03 -5.96 -12.93
CA ALA A 112 7.02 -7.42 -12.97
C ALA A 112 5.61 -8.00 -12.75
N PHE A 113 4.81 -7.41 -11.87
CA PHE A 113 3.42 -7.80 -11.66
C PHE A 113 2.62 -7.69 -12.95
N HIS A 114 2.63 -6.53 -13.61
CA HIS A 114 1.94 -6.34 -14.90
C HIS A 114 2.39 -7.37 -15.95
N SER A 115 3.70 -7.61 -16.04
CA SER A 115 4.29 -8.53 -17.03
C SER A 115 3.88 -9.99 -16.78
N GLY A 116 3.60 -10.37 -15.52
CA GLY A 116 3.19 -11.72 -15.14
C GLY A 116 1.68 -11.98 -15.15
N LEU A 117 0.85 -10.96 -15.43
CA LEU A 117 -0.61 -11.13 -15.55
C LEU A 117 -1.00 -11.84 -16.85
N PRO A 118 -2.17 -12.50 -16.92
CA PRO A 118 -2.70 -13.05 -18.18
C PRO A 118 -2.86 -12.00 -19.28
N GLU A 119 -2.68 -12.37 -20.55
CA GLU A 119 -2.69 -11.44 -21.70
C GLU A 119 -3.98 -10.64 -21.84
N ASN A 120 -5.14 -11.25 -21.56
CA ASN A 120 -6.43 -10.57 -21.62
C ASN A 120 -6.54 -9.48 -20.55
N ILE A 121 -5.97 -9.72 -19.36
CA ILE A 121 -5.91 -8.73 -18.28
C ILE A 121 -4.94 -7.60 -18.66
N GLN A 122 -3.73 -7.93 -19.14
CA GLN A 122 -2.77 -6.92 -19.61
C GLN A 122 -3.38 -6.03 -20.70
N SER A 123 -4.10 -6.61 -21.65
CA SER A 123 -4.75 -5.87 -22.73
C SER A 123 -5.81 -4.90 -22.20
N ALA A 124 -6.68 -5.35 -21.30
CA ALA A 124 -7.66 -4.47 -20.66
C ALA A 124 -7.00 -3.33 -19.84
N LEU A 125 -5.89 -3.62 -19.14
CA LEU A 125 -5.17 -2.61 -18.37
C LEU A 125 -4.50 -1.54 -19.25
N LYS A 126 -4.08 -1.89 -20.47
CA LYS A 126 -3.46 -0.95 -21.43
C LYS A 126 -4.44 0.13 -21.92
N GLU A 127 -5.74 -0.13 -21.86
CA GLU A 127 -6.77 0.84 -22.27
C GLU A 127 -6.99 1.96 -21.22
N ARG A 128 -6.46 1.79 -20.00
CA ARG A 128 -6.67 2.74 -18.90
C ARG A 128 -5.84 4.01 -19.11
N LYS A 129 -6.45 5.15 -18.77
CA LYS A 129 -5.82 6.47 -18.81
C LYS A 129 -5.38 6.95 -17.41
N PRO A 130 -4.32 7.75 -17.28
CA PRO A 130 -3.95 8.37 -16.01
C PRO A 130 -5.08 9.24 -15.44
N ARG A 131 -5.36 9.12 -14.14
CA ARG A 131 -6.42 9.88 -13.43
C ARG A 131 -5.90 11.02 -12.55
N ARG A 132 -4.57 11.14 -12.38
CA ARG A 132 -3.91 12.06 -11.45
C ARG A 132 -3.06 13.13 -12.14
N ALA A 133 -3.16 13.26 -13.46
CA ALA A 133 -2.43 14.29 -14.20
C ALA A 133 -2.88 15.68 -13.72
N LEU A 134 -1.95 16.46 -13.16
CA LEU A 134 -2.24 17.82 -12.71
C LEU A 134 -2.39 18.76 -13.90
N THR A 135 -3.41 19.61 -13.83
CA THR A 135 -3.71 20.66 -14.80
C THR A 135 -4.06 21.93 -14.05
N LYS A 136 -4.02 23.07 -14.76
CA LYS A 136 -4.50 24.34 -14.20
C LYS A 136 -5.94 24.25 -13.68
N SER A 137 -6.77 23.39 -14.26
CA SER A 137 -8.18 23.24 -13.90
C SER A 137 -8.45 22.29 -12.74
N ASN A 138 -7.49 21.45 -12.33
CA ASN A 138 -7.71 20.44 -11.29
C ASN A 138 -6.76 20.54 -10.08
N ILE A 139 -5.81 21.48 -10.09
CA ILE A 139 -4.84 21.63 -9.01
C ILE A 139 -5.53 22.02 -7.69
N GLU A 140 -6.35 23.07 -7.69
CA GLU A 140 -7.08 23.53 -6.50
C GLU A 140 -7.98 22.44 -5.88
N PRO A 141 -8.85 21.74 -6.62
CA PRO A 141 -9.65 20.68 -6.03
C PRO A 141 -8.81 19.49 -5.55
N THR A 142 -7.62 19.26 -6.13
CA THR A 142 -6.70 18.21 -5.65
C THR A 142 -6.05 18.60 -4.32
N LEU A 143 -5.61 19.85 -4.18
CA LEU A 143 -5.12 20.38 -2.91
C LEU A 143 -6.20 20.36 -1.84
N ALA A 144 -7.45 20.71 -2.19
CA ALA A 144 -8.58 20.65 -1.27
C ALA A 144 -8.82 19.22 -0.74
N ARG A 145 -8.85 18.21 -1.62
CA ARG A 145 -8.99 16.80 -1.20
C ARG A 145 -7.86 16.35 -0.28
N GLY A 146 -6.63 16.75 -0.57
CA GLY A 146 -5.46 16.44 0.27
C GLY A 146 -5.58 17.03 1.67
N ASN A 147 -5.92 18.31 1.77
CA ASN A 147 -6.13 18.99 3.05
C ASN A 147 -7.30 18.37 3.84
N SER A 148 -8.43 18.09 3.18
CA SER A 148 -9.58 17.45 3.83
C SER A 148 -9.24 16.05 4.36
N LEU A 149 -8.46 15.26 3.61
CA LEU A 149 -8.02 13.93 4.07
C LEU A 149 -7.04 14.04 5.25
N TRP A 150 -6.08 14.97 5.18
CA TRP A 150 -5.15 15.25 6.28
C TRP A 150 -5.90 15.65 7.55
N ASP A 151 -6.83 16.58 7.46
CA ASP A 151 -7.63 17.03 8.60
C ASP A 151 -8.54 15.91 9.14
N SER A 152 -9.19 15.13 8.27
CA SER A 152 -10.00 13.99 8.69
C SER A 152 -9.18 12.98 9.52
N ILE A 153 -7.94 12.69 9.11
CA ILE A 153 -7.08 11.75 9.82
C ILE A 153 -6.55 12.35 11.13
N TYR A 154 -6.09 13.61 11.11
CA TYR A 154 -5.31 14.18 12.23
C TYR A 154 -6.06 15.15 13.14
N HIS A 155 -7.30 15.56 12.84
CA HIS A 155 -8.08 16.46 13.71
C HIS A 155 -8.22 15.90 15.14
N PRO A 156 -8.16 16.75 16.20
CA PRO A 156 -7.95 18.21 16.18
C PRO A 156 -6.47 18.62 16.13
N PHE A 157 -5.55 17.68 15.88
CA PHE A 157 -4.11 17.90 15.92
C PHE A 157 -3.46 18.22 14.56
N SER A 158 -4.22 18.29 13.47
CA SER A 158 -3.67 18.48 12.11
C SER A 158 -2.78 19.73 12.02
N THR A 159 -3.24 20.89 12.48
CA THR A 159 -2.44 22.14 12.50
C THR A 159 -1.19 22.02 13.38
N LYS A 160 -1.33 21.37 14.55
CA LYS A 160 -0.20 21.16 15.48
C LYS A 160 0.86 20.26 14.86
N LEU A 161 0.43 19.19 14.18
CA LEU A 161 1.31 18.27 13.48
C LEU A 161 2.02 18.97 12.33
N SER A 162 1.31 19.71 11.49
CA SER A 162 1.91 20.50 10.39
C SER A 162 2.94 21.51 10.92
N THR A 163 2.63 22.21 12.01
CA THR A 163 3.57 23.14 12.66
C THR A 163 4.82 22.42 13.16
N LYS A 164 4.66 21.23 13.78
CA LYS A 164 5.78 20.42 14.25
C LYS A 164 6.66 19.90 13.11
N LEU A 165 6.06 19.51 11.98
CA LEU A 165 6.80 19.10 10.78
C LEU A 165 7.57 20.28 10.18
N ALA A 166 6.97 21.47 10.12
CA ALA A 166 7.60 22.69 9.63
C ALA A 166 8.85 23.10 10.43
N GLN A 167 8.92 22.76 11.73
CA GLN A 167 10.11 22.99 12.56
C GLN A 167 11.32 22.18 12.09
N SER A 168 11.10 21.00 11.51
CA SER A 168 12.20 20.19 10.95
C SER A 168 12.61 20.70 9.56
N HIS A 169 11.62 21.06 8.74
CA HIS A 169 11.81 21.73 7.46
C HIS A 169 10.50 22.40 7.01
N PRO A 170 10.49 23.67 6.57
CA PRO A 170 9.25 24.38 6.23
C PRO A 170 8.46 23.72 5.10
N ASP A 171 9.14 23.15 4.10
CA ASP A 171 8.47 22.48 2.98
C ASP A 171 7.97 21.05 3.29
N LEU A 172 8.34 20.47 4.44
CA LEU A 172 7.97 19.10 4.79
C LEU A 172 6.44 18.90 4.86
N PRO A 173 5.67 19.70 5.64
CA PRO A 173 4.21 19.58 5.63
C PRO A 173 3.59 19.94 4.27
N VAL A 174 4.19 20.86 3.51
CA VAL A 174 3.70 21.22 2.16
C VAL A 174 3.79 20.01 1.24
N HIS A 175 4.96 19.36 1.16
CA HIS A 175 5.14 18.18 0.32
C HIS A 175 4.24 17.02 0.76
N ILE A 176 4.16 16.74 2.07
CA ILE A 176 3.29 15.68 2.59
C ILE A 176 1.84 15.94 2.21
N ILE A 177 1.30 17.13 2.50
CA ILE A 177 -0.13 17.40 2.29
C ILE A 177 -0.47 17.49 0.80
N GLU A 178 0.31 18.24 0.02
CA GLU A 178 -0.03 18.51 -1.38
C GLU A 178 0.33 17.35 -2.29
N SER A 179 1.52 16.76 -2.13
CA SER A 179 2.02 15.70 -3.01
C SER A 179 1.52 14.33 -2.56
N GLU A 180 1.65 14.00 -1.28
CA GLU A 180 1.24 12.67 -0.79
C GLU A 180 -0.27 12.62 -0.57
N TYR A 181 -0.85 13.47 0.29
CA TYR A 181 -2.29 13.40 0.58
C TYR A 181 -3.15 13.85 -0.59
N GLY A 182 -2.77 14.95 -1.26
CA GLY A 182 -3.48 15.49 -2.42
C GLY A 182 -3.34 14.60 -3.65
N CYS A 183 -2.12 14.44 -4.15
CA CYS A 183 -1.91 13.80 -5.45
C CYS A 183 -1.92 12.26 -5.38
N LEU A 184 -1.56 11.65 -4.25
CA LEU A 184 -1.39 10.19 -4.15
C LEU A 184 -2.50 9.48 -3.35
N PHE A 185 -2.64 9.82 -2.06
CA PHE A 185 -3.49 9.10 -1.12
C PHE A 185 -4.97 9.40 -1.27
N SER A 186 -5.34 10.63 -1.63
CA SER A 186 -6.73 10.91 -1.99
C SER A 186 -7.09 10.16 -3.27
N ASP A 187 -8.32 9.66 -3.33
CA ASP A 187 -8.80 9.07 -4.57
C ASP A 187 -8.94 10.17 -5.64
N PRO A 188 -8.59 9.86 -6.89
CA PRO A 188 -8.79 10.81 -7.97
C PRO A 188 -10.31 10.94 -8.24
N PRO A 189 -10.74 12.01 -8.92
CA PRO A 189 -12.14 12.20 -9.26
C PRO A 189 -12.73 10.96 -9.95
N SER A 190 -13.95 10.58 -9.56
CA SER A 190 -14.65 9.46 -10.19
C SER A 190 -14.82 9.72 -11.68
N THR A 191 -14.57 8.70 -12.51
CA THR A 191 -14.70 8.78 -13.97
C THR A 191 -16.16 8.62 -14.44
N SER A 192 -17.14 8.74 -13.53
CA SER A 192 -18.51 8.28 -13.72
C SER A 192 -19.38 9.10 -14.69
N THR A 193 -18.83 10.01 -15.49
CA THR A 193 -19.64 10.87 -16.36
C THR A 193 -19.32 10.82 -17.86
N ALA A 194 -18.31 10.07 -18.31
CA ALA A 194 -17.89 10.21 -19.73
C ALA A 194 -17.47 8.93 -20.48
N SER A 195 -17.44 7.74 -19.86
CA SER A 195 -17.02 6.52 -20.59
C SER A 195 -17.75 5.28 -20.12
N ASN A 196 -18.21 4.43 -21.05
CA ASN A 196 -18.70 3.06 -20.83
C ASN A 196 -17.62 2.10 -20.29
N ALA A 197 -16.55 2.60 -19.69
CA ALA A 197 -15.47 1.80 -19.14
C ALA A 197 -15.85 1.34 -17.73
N ALA A 198 -15.59 0.05 -17.43
CA ALA A 198 -15.81 -0.51 -16.10
C ALA A 198 -15.08 0.34 -15.02
N PRO A 199 -15.69 0.59 -13.86
CA PRO A 199 -15.16 1.47 -12.83
C PRO A 199 -13.80 0.97 -12.33
N CYS A 200 -12.82 1.88 -12.26
CA CYS A 200 -11.53 1.61 -11.64
C CYS A 200 -11.70 1.66 -10.11
N PRO A 201 -11.10 0.74 -9.33
CA PRO A 201 -11.21 0.77 -7.88
C PRO A 201 -10.67 2.08 -7.31
N ASN A 202 -11.47 2.67 -6.44
CA ASN A 202 -11.04 3.69 -5.49
C ASN A 202 -10.80 3.00 -4.16
N VAL A 203 -9.66 3.31 -3.53
CA VAL A 203 -9.25 2.64 -2.29
C VAL A 203 -9.97 3.26 -1.10
N GLY A 204 -10.29 4.55 -1.13
CA GLY A 204 -10.98 5.20 -0.04
C GLY A 204 -10.11 5.41 1.20
N ARG A 205 -10.69 6.01 2.23
CA ARG A 205 -10.06 6.42 3.48
C ARG A 205 -9.66 5.23 4.33
N VAL A 206 -10.57 4.27 4.54
CA VAL A 206 -10.32 3.10 5.41
C VAL A 206 -9.22 2.22 4.84
N LEU A 207 -9.31 1.82 3.56
CA LEU A 207 -8.27 0.97 2.96
C LEU A 207 -6.94 1.72 2.84
N THR A 208 -6.93 3.04 2.59
CA THR A 208 -5.68 3.83 2.60
C THR A 208 -5.00 3.78 3.97
N SER A 209 -5.77 3.78 5.07
CA SER A 209 -5.22 3.63 6.42
C SER A 209 -4.66 2.21 6.63
N ILE A 210 -5.35 1.17 6.15
CA ILE A 210 -4.87 -0.22 6.19
C ILE A 210 -3.57 -0.39 5.38
N ILE A 211 -3.49 0.20 4.19
CA ILE A 211 -2.29 0.21 3.35
C ILE A 211 -1.13 0.88 4.09
N ALA A 212 -1.37 2.03 4.72
CA ALA A 212 -0.35 2.73 5.49
C ALA A 212 0.17 1.87 6.65
N VAL A 213 -0.72 1.29 7.46
CA VAL A 213 -0.35 0.38 8.56
C VAL A 213 0.49 -0.79 8.04
N ALA A 214 0.04 -1.47 6.99
CA ALA A 214 0.73 -2.63 6.44
C ALA A 214 2.08 -2.28 5.81
N CYS A 215 2.14 -1.20 5.04
CA CYS A 215 3.37 -0.73 4.40
C CYS A 215 4.41 -0.29 5.43
N LEU A 216 4.01 0.45 6.47
CA LEU A 216 4.93 0.91 7.52
C LEU A 216 5.33 -0.21 8.48
N ARG A 217 4.42 -1.13 8.84
CA ARG A 217 4.73 -2.27 9.70
C ARG A 217 5.72 -3.23 9.03
N ALA A 218 5.69 -3.33 7.71
CA ALA A 218 6.66 -4.07 6.93
C ALA A 218 8.04 -3.39 6.83
N GLN A 219 8.30 -2.30 7.56
CA GLN A 219 9.56 -1.55 7.60
C GLN A 219 10.06 -1.41 9.03
N SER A 220 11.36 -1.20 9.22
CA SER A 220 11.93 -0.90 10.55
C SER A 220 12.02 0.61 10.80
N GLY A 221 12.01 1.01 12.07
CA GLY A 221 12.31 2.39 12.48
C GLY A 221 11.16 3.38 12.36
N VAL A 222 9.97 2.96 11.92
CA VAL A 222 8.79 3.83 11.69
C VAL A 222 7.61 3.52 12.62
N GLY A 223 7.89 2.99 13.82
CA GLY A 223 6.89 2.65 14.83
C GLY A 223 5.90 3.77 15.17
N PRO A 224 6.36 5.03 15.38
CA PRO A 224 5.45 6.16 15.62
C PRO A 224 4.43 6.38 14.49
N GLN A 225 4.82 6.17 13.23
CA GLN A 225 3.95 6.30 12.07
C GLN A 225 2.92 5.16 12.03
N VAL A 226 3.32 3.92 12.34
CA VAL A 226 2.37 2.79 12.49
C VAL A 226 1.30 3.12 13.53
N VAL A 227 1.71 3.59 14.71
CA VAL A 227 0.79 4.02 15.77
C VAL A 227 -0.18 5.09 15.26
N SER A 228 0.35 6.09 14.56
CA SER A 228 -0.47 7.17 14.00
C SER A 228 -1.54 6.69 13.02
N HIS A 229 -1.22 5.72 12.17
CA HIS A 229 -2.19 5.22 11.18
C HIS A 229 -3.20 4.22 11.78
N VAL A 230 -2.83 3.49 12.85
CA VAL A 230 -3.79 2.70 13.65
C VAL A 230 -4.82 3.63 14.30
N PHE A 231 -4.37 4.73 14.93
CA PHE A 231 -5.29 5.73 15.47
C PHE A 231 -6.13 6.40 14.37
N GLY A 232 -5.55 6.72 13.21
CA GLY A 232 -6.27 7.30 12.08
C GLY A 232 -7.37 6.39 11.51
N LEU A 233 -7.13 5.07 11.50
CA LEU A 233 -8.12 4.05 11.13
C LEU A 233 -9.25 4.01 12.16
N ARG A 234 -8.92 3.91 13.45
CA ARG A 234 -9.90 3.87 14.54
C ARG A 234 -10.80 5.11 14.53
N LYS A 235 -10.19 6.27 14.45
CA LYS A 235 -10.88 7.56 14.45
C LYS A 235 -11.92 7.67 13.33
N ALA A 236 -11.65 7.10 12.15
CA ALA A 236 -12.57 7.07 11.01
C ALA A 236 -13.98 6.60 11.40
N PHE A 237 -14.03 5.56 12.23
CA PHE A 237 -15.28 4.96 12.67
C PHE A 237 -15.89 5.69 13.88
N GLU A 238 -15.06 6.32 14.71
CA GLU A 238 -15.51 7.11 15.86
C GLU A 238 -16.15 8.45 15.43
N ASP A 239 -15.61 9.09 14.40
CA ASP A 239 -16.09 10.39 13.89
C ASP A 239 -17.03 10.29 12.67
N GLY A 240 -17.30 9.06 12.20
CA GLY A 240 -18.22 8.79 11.09
C GLY A 240 -17.68 9.13 9.70
N THR A 241 -16.36 9.36 9.56
CA THR A 241 -15.72 9.62 8.26
C THR A 241 -15.30 8.36 7.49
N ALA A 242 -15.43 7.18 8.11
CA ALA A 242 -15.21 5.89 7.46
C ALA A 242 -16.28 5.58 6.41
N GLU A 243 -15.89 4.87 5.35
CA GLU A 243 -16.83 4.16 4.51
C GLU A 243 -17.63 3.12 5.29
N GLY A 244 -18.84 2.81 4.82
CA GLY A 244 -19.71 1.80 5.42
C GLY A 244 -19.17 0.37 5.28
N GLU A 245 -19.70 -0.54 6.10
CA GLU A 245 -19.36 -1.97 6.08
C GLU A 245 -19.76 -2.68 4.77
N ASP A 246 -20.65 -2.09 3.98
CA ASP A 246 -20.98 -2.52 2.61
C ASP A 246 -19.83 -2.25 1.62
N VAL A 247 -19.05 -1.21 1.87
CA VAL A 247 -17.88 -0.83 1.05
C VAL A 247 -16.61 -1.52 1.57
N VAL A 248 -16.41 -1.53 2.88
CA VAL A 248 -15.26 -2.16 3.53
C VAL A 248 -15.73 -3.14 4.63
N PRO A 249 -16.12 -4.37 4.26
CA PRO A 249 -16.54 -5.36 5.23
C PRO A 249 -15.42 -5.67 6.23
N GLY A 250 -15.75 -5.63 7.52
CA GLY A 250 -14.82 -5.83 8.63
C GLY A 250 -13.97 -4.60 8.96
N GLY A 251 -14.21 -3.45 8.31
CA GLY A 251 -13.47 -2.22 8.55
C GLY A 251 -13.54 -1.74 10.00
N LYS A 252 -14.74 -1.75 10.61
CA LYS A 252 -14.94 -1.37 12.01
C LYS A 252 -14.27 -2.34 12.97
N TRP A 253 -14.24 -3.64 12.63
CA TRP A 253 -13.52 -4.63 13.42
C TRP A 253 -12.01 -4.41 13.36
N LEU A 254 -11.45 -4.15 12.17
CA LEU A 254 -10.03 -3.80 12.01
C LEU A 254 -9.62 -2.54 12.79
N ALA A 255 -10.55 -1.63 13.03
CA ALA A 255 -10.38 -0.45 13.87
C ALA A 255 -10.39 -0.73 15.39
N SER A 256 -10.74 -1.94 15.83
CA SER A 256 -10.67 -2.35 17.24
C SER A 256 -9.25 -2.74 17.65
N ASN A 257 -9.03 -2.98 18.94
CA ASN A 257 -7.74 -3.49 19.43
C ASN A 257 -7.43 -4.87 18.84
N GLU A 258 -8.42 -5.76 18.86
CA GLU A 258 -8.33 -7.13 18.35
C GLU A 258 -8.05 -7.15 16.84
N GLY A 259 -8.80 -6.36 16.07
CA GLY A 259 -8.59 -6.28 14.61
C GLY A 259 -7.28 -5.59 14.23
N SER A 260 -6.84 -4.59 15.01
CA SER A 260 -5.53 -3.95 14.81
C SER A 260 -4.38 -4.92 15.10
N LEU A 261 -4.47 -5.72 16.16
CA LEU A 261 -3.50 -6.77 16.45
C LEU A 261 -3.47 -7.80 15.32
N TRP A 262 -4.63 -8.28 14.88
CA TRP A 262 -4.72 -9.20 13.75
C TRP A 262 -4.07 -8.64 12.49
N LEU A 263 -4.33 -7.37 12.15
CA LEU A 263 -3.75 -6.71 10.97
C LEU A 263 -2.22 -6.69 11.04
N LEU A 264 -1.66 -6.30 12.19
CA LEU A 264 -0.20 -6.27 12.40
C LEU A 264 0.40 -7.68 12.31
N GLU A 265 -0.24 -8.67 12.91
CA GLU A 265 0.20 -10.07 12.86
C GLU A 265 0.20 -10.64 11.43
N GLN A 266 -0.80 -10.30 10.60
CA GLN A 266 -0.82 -10.73 9.20
C GLN A 266 0.36 -10.14 8.41
N VAL A 267 0.69 -8.87 8.66
CA VAL A 267 1.86 -8.22 8.05
C VAL A 267 3.14 -8.91 8.50
N ASP A 268 3.27 -9.20 9.80
CA ASP A 268 4.45 -9.88 10.35
C ASP A 268 4.62 -11.28 9.76
N ARG A 269 3.53 -12.02 9.52
CA ARG A 269 3.57 -13.34 8.86
C ARG A 269 4.09 -13.25 7.42
N ILE A 270 3.67 -12.22 6.66
CA ILE A 270 4.17 -11.97 5.30
C ILE A 270 5.66 -11.62 5.35
N VAL A 271 6.05 -10.68 6.23
CA VAL A 271 7.45 -10.26 6.39
C VAL A 271 8.33 -11.44 6.79
N HIS A 272 7.87 -12.27 7.73
CA HIS A 272 8.61 -13.45 8.18
C HIS A 272 8.82 -14.46 7.04
N ALA A 273 7.77 -14.75 6.27
CA ALA A 273 7.86 -15.70 5.16
C ALA A 273 8.77 -15.18 4.04
N LEU A 274 8.58 -13.93 3.62
CA LEU A 274 9.36 -13.30 2.55
C LEU A 274 10.81 -13.01 2.96
N GLY A 275 11.04 -12.64 4.22
CA GLY A 275 12.37 -12.40 4.78
C GLY A 275 13.09 -13.68 5.22
N GLU A 276 12.44 -14.83 5.13
CA GLU A 276 12.96 -16.13 5.61
C GLU A 276 13.44 -16.04 7.07
N GLY A 277 12.65 -15.38 7.92
CA GLY A 277 12.98 -15.16 9.33
C GLY A 277 14.00 -14.05 9.62
N ARG A 278 14.64 -13.44 8.59
CA ARG A 278 15.63 -12.36 8.76
C ARG A 278 15.03 -10.96 8.94
N GLY A 279 13.70 -10.86 9.00
CA GLY A 279 12.98 -9.60 9.09
C GLY A 279 12.77 -8.91 7.74
N THR A 280 12.49 -7.61 7.78
CA THR A 280 12.16 -6.83 6.58
C THR A 280 13.35 -6.61 5.66
N THR A 281 13.10 -6.49 4.35
CA THR A 281 14.13 -6.05 3.38
C THR A 281 14.21 -4.53 3.24
N PHE A 282 13.35 -3.77 3.94
CA PHE A 282 13.30 -2.32 3.92
C PHE A 282 13.81 -1.75 5.25
N ALA A 283 14.98 -1.12 5.21
CA ALA A 283 15.67 -0.61 6.38
C ALA A 283 15.75 -1.68 7.52
N PRO A 284 16.31 -2.89 7.32
CA PRO A 284 16.24 -4.04 8.25
C PRO A 284 16.68 -3.82 9.70
N GLY A 285 17.21 -2.65 10.06
CA GLY A 285 17.86 -2.43 11.34
C GLY A 285 19.18 -3.20 11.45
N PHE A 286 19.89 -2.97 12.55
CA PHE A 286 21.06 -3.77 12.92
C PHE A 286 20.60 -4.94 13.80
N GLU A 287 21.33 -6.06 13.79
CA GLU A 287 20.96 -7.33 14.48
C GLU A 287 20.71 -7.17 16.00
N SER A 288 21.15 -6.05 16.61
CA SER A 288 20.85 -5.68 18.00
C SER A 288 20.02 -4.39 18.07
N ALA A 289 18.70 -4.49 17.90
CA ALA A 289 17.81 -3.35 18.07
C ALA A 289 17.67 -2.98 19.57
N PRO A 290 17.89 -1.70 19.97
CA PRO A 290 17.59 -1.28 21.33
C PRO A 290 16.09 -1.39 21.61
N ARG A 291 15.73 -1.84 22.82
CA ARG A 291 14.32 -1.95 23.26
C ARG A 291 13.64 -0.59 23.13
N ALA A 292 12.47 -0.58 22.51
CA ALA A 292 11.62 0.61 22.46
C ALA A 292 11.33 1.10 23.89
N LYS A 293 11.61 2.38 24.15
CA LYS A 293 11.08 3.05 25.35
C LYS A 293 9.66 3.50 25.00
N PHE A 294 8.68 2.88 25.65
CA PHE A 294 7.28 3.28 25.59
C PHE A 294 7.09 4.65 26.26
#